data_AF-B8FNX1-F1
#
_entry.id   AF-B8FNX1-F1
#
_cell.length_a   1.000
_cell.length_b   1.000
_cell.length_c   1.000
_cell.angle_alpha   90.00
_cell.angle_beta   90.00
_cell.angle_gamma   90.00
#
_symmetry.space_group_name_H-M   'P 1'
#
loop_
_entity.id
_entity.type
_entity.pdbx_description
1 polymer ?
#
loop_
_entity_poly.entity_id
_entity_poly.type
_entity_poly.pdbx_seq_one_letter_code
_entity_poly.pdbx_strand_id
1 'polypeptide(L)'
;MAIGRDWDDIKKNLSSLTQEDKDEIDFQVKLIGEILAARKEKGITQAELDSLCGVKQTHIARIENNNTDPQLSTIFKILRPLGKTLAVVDIPETLDHASDAHF
;
A
#
# COMPACT_ATOMS: atom_id res chain seq x y z
N MET A 1 5.57 -13.06 -30.12
CA MET A 1 4.77 -11.83 -30.23
C MET A 1 4.64 -11.24 -28.84
N ALA A 2 5.15 -10.05 -28.60
CA ALA A 2 4.87 -9.34 -27.35
C ALA A 2 3.43 -8.84 -27.45
N ILE A 3 2.50 -9.50 -26.75
CA ILE A 3 1.14 -8.99 -26.58
C ILE A 3 1.26 -7.85 -25.57
N GLY A 4 1.61 -6.66 -26.07
CA GLY A 4 1.43 -5.43 -25.32
C GLY A 4 -0.06 -5.28 -25.10
N ARG A 5 -0.48 -5.10 -23.84
CA ARG A 5 -1.88 -4.78 -23.53
C ARG A 5 -2.29 -3.57 -24.37
N ASP A 6 -3.42 -3.68 -25.06
CA ASP A 6 -3.96 -2.60 -25.88
C ASP A 6 -4.24 -1.38 -25.00
N TRP A 7 -3.81 -0.20 -25.45
CA TRP A 7 -3.93 1.03 -24.67
C TRP A 7 -5.39 1.41 -24.45
N ASP A 8 -6.27 1.03 -25.38
CA ASP A 8 -7.71 1.25 -25.25
C ASP A 8 -8.34 0.33 -24.18
N ASP A 9 -7.87 -0.90 -24.05
CA ASP A 9 -8.29 -1.82 -22.97
C ASP A 9 -7.81 -1.32 -21.59
N ILE A 10 -6.58 -0.80 -21.51
CA ILE A 10 -6.07 -0.18 -20.28
C ILE A 10 -6.91 1.06 -19.93
N LYS A 11 -7.18 1.93 -20.91
CA LYS A 11 -7.94 3.16 -20.71
C LYS A 11 -9.37 2.89 -20.30
N LYS A 12 -10.01 1.88 -20.89
CA LYS A 12 -11.39 1.47 -20.57
C LYS A 12 -11.51 0.98 -19.13
N ASN A 13 -10.57 0.14 -18.67
CA ASN A 13 -10.51 -0.34 -17.29
C ASN A 13 -10.16 0.77 -16.29
N LEU A 14 -9.32 1.73 -16.68
CA LEU A 14 -9.01 2.89 -15.85
C LEU A 14 -10.21 3.84 -15.72
N SER A 15 -10.98 4.00 -16.80
CA SER A 15 -12.19 4.84 -16.84
C SER A 15 -13.39 4.25 -16.10
N SER A 16 -13.34 2.96 -15.73
CA SER A 16 -14.41 2.28 -14.99
C SER A 16 -14.19 2.23 -13.48
N LEU A 17 -13.11 2.82 -12.96
CA LEU A 17 -12.88 2.87 -11.52
C LEU A 17 -13.91 3.79 -10.86
N THR A 18 -14.64 3.23 -9.90
CA THR A 18 -15.55 3.97 -9.02
C THR A 18 -14.73 4.87 -8.07
N GLN A 19 -15.40 5.78 -7.37
CA GLN A 19 -14.74 6.57 -6.32
C GLN A 19 -14.26 5.66 -5.18
N GLU A 20 -15.06 4.65 -4.83
CA GLU A 20 -14.70 3.64 -3.82
C GLU A 20 -13.41 2.90 -4.19
N ASP A 21 -13.25 2.49 -5.46
CA ASP A 21 -12.03 1.82 -5.92
C ASP A 21 -10.80 2.73 -5.80
N LYS A 22 -10.95 4.03 -6.07
CA LYS A 22 -9.86 5.01 -5.95
C LYS A 22 -9.47 5.22 -4.50
N ASP A 23 -10.45 5.34 -3.61
CA ASP A 23 -10.23 5.54 -2.18
C ASP A 23 -9.55 4.30 -1.56
N GLU A 24 -9.92 3.09 -2.00
CA GLU A 24 -9.25 1.86 -1.59
C GLU A 24 -7.79 1.82 -2.04
N ILE A 25 -7.51 2.14 -3.31
CA ILE A 25 -6.15 2.19 -3.85
C ILE A 25 -5.31 3.23 -3.10
N ASP A 26 -5.85 4.43 -2.87
CA ASP A 26 -5.17 5.50 -2.15
C ASP A 26 -4.86 5.09 -0.70
N PHE A 27 -5.82 4.47 -0.01
CA PHE A 27 -5.61 3.93 1.33
C PHE A 27 -4.49 2.88 1.35
N GLN A 28 -4.49 1.92 0.42
CA GLN A 28 -3.46 0.89 0.33
C GLN A 28 -2.07 1.50 0.11
N VAL A 29 -1.94 2.44 -0.84
CA VAL A 29 -0.67 3.12 -1.12
C VAL A 29 -0.16 3.86 0.11
N LYS A 30 -1.03 4.60 0.81
CA LYS A 30 -0.68 5.33 2.04
C LYS A 30 -0.24 4.37 3.16
N LEU A 31 -1.02 3.31 3.40
CA LEU A 31 -0.71 2.32 4.44
C LEU A 31 0.65 1.65 4.21
N ILE A 32 0.92 1.19 2.99
CA ILE A 32 2.20 0.56 2.66
C ILE A 32 3.35 1.56 2.74
N GLY A 33 3.10 2.81 2.30
CA GLY A 33 4.06 3.91 2.45
C GLY A 33 4.47 4.16 3.90
N GLU A 34 3.50 4.19 4.83
CA GLU A 34 3.75 4.35 6.27
C GLU A 34 4.54 3.18 6.85
N ILE A 35 4.24 1.94 6.45
CA ILE A 35 5.00 0.76 6.88
C ILE A 35 6.47 0.87 6.41
N LEU A 36 6.68 1.22 5.15
CA LEU A 36 8.01 1.37 4.56
C LEU A 36 8.80 2.49 5.24
N ALA A 37 8.15 3.64 5.47
CA ALA A 37 8.75 4.77 6.16
C ALA A 37 9.15 4.40 7.59
N ALA A 38 8.23 3.83 8.38
CA ALA A 38 8.49 3.42 9.75
C ALA A 38 9.62 2.39 9.86
N ARG A 39 9.72 1.45 8.90
CA ARG A 39 10.84 0.51 8.85
C ARG A 39 12.17 1.22 8.60
N LYS A 40 12.21 2.14 7.62
CA LYS A 40 13.41 2.91 7.27
C LYS A 40 13.84 3.84 8.40
N GLU A 41 12.89 4.51 9.06
CA GLU A 41 13.14 5.37 10.23
C GLU A 41 13.78 4.60 11.39
N LYS A 42 13.39 3.34 11.59
CA LYS A 42 14.03 2.45 12.56
C LYS A 42 15.40 1.92 12.11
N GLY A 43 15.80 2.15 10.86
CA GLY A 43 17.08 1.68 10.33
C GLY A 43 17.19 0.16 10.18
N ILE A 44 16.07 -0.57 10.16
CA ILE A 44 16.08 -2.03 10.06
C ILE A 44 15.84 -2.52 8.63
N THR A 45 16.49 -3.61 8.28
CA THR A 45 16.29 -4.36 7.04
C THR A 45 14.98 -5.15 7.07
N GLN A 46 14.54 -5.62 5.89
CA GLN A 46 13.36 -6.49 5.80
C GLN A 46 13.58 -7.85 6.50
N ALA A 47 14.82 -8.35 6.55
CA ALA A 47 15.18 -9.60 7.24
C ALA A 47 15.17 -9.44 8.78
N GLU A 48 15.60 -8.28 9.28
CA GLU A 48 15.45 -7.94 10.69
C GLU A 48 13.97 -7.78 11.06
N LEU A 49 13.17 -7.13 10.21
CA LEU A 49 11.73 -7.03 10.43
C LEU A 49 11.05 -8.40 10.43
N ASP A 50 11.43 -9.32 9.53
CA ASP A 50 10.98 -10.73 9.53
C ASP A 50 11.23 -11.38 10.89
N SER A 51 12.46 -11.24 11.40
CA SER A 51 12.85 -11.79 12.70
C SER A 51 12.03 -11.23 13.87
N LEU A 52 11.56 -9.98 13.76
CA LEU A 52 10.75 -9.31 14.79
C LEU A 52 9.26 -9.64 14.73
N CYS A 53 8.69 -9.84 13.52
CA CYS A 53 7.24 -10.04 13.35
C CYS A 53 6.83 -11.47 12.97
N GLY A 54 7.78 -12.32 12.57
CA GLY A 54 7.54 -13.67 12.05
C GLY A 54 6.89 -13.69 10.67
N VAL A 55 6.97 -12.59 9.90
CA VAL A 55 6.51 -12.52 8.50
C VAL A 55 7.73 -12.59 7.59
N LYS A 56 7.77 -13.57 6.68
CA LYS A 56 8.94 -13.82 5.84
C LYS A 56 9.41 -12.58 5.08
N GLN A 57 10.73 -12.36 5.01
CA GLN A 57 11.35 -11.25 4.31
C GLN A 57 10.86 -11.10 2.86
N THR A 58 10.70 -12.22 2.13
CA THR A 58 10.18 -12.21 0.76
C THR A 58 8.73 -11.73 0.69
N HIS A 59 7.93 -12.01 1.72
CA HIS A 59 6.56 -11.53 1.83
C HIS A 59 6.52 -10.04 2.17
N ILE A 60 7.35 -9.59 3.14
CA ILE A 60 7.54 -8.16 3.45
C ILE A 60 7.93 -7.38 2.20
N ALA A 61 8.89 -7.88 1.41
CA ALA A 61 9.31 -7.23 0.17
C ALA A 61 8.17 -7.12 -0.86
N ARG A 62 7.28 -8.12 -0.95
CA ARG A 62 6.11 -8.03 -1.84
C ARG A 62 5.08 -7.02 -1.35
N ILE A 63 4.86 -6.96 -0.03
CA ILE A 63 3.99 -5.98 0.61
C ILE A 63 4.50 -4.56 0.34
N GLU A 64 5.78 -4.28 0.61
CA GLU A 64 6.40 -2.96 0.39
C GLU A 64 6.39 -2.50 -1.06
N ASN A 65 6.28 -3.43 -2.01
CA ASN A 65 6.22 -3.15 -3.44
C ASN A 65 4.78 -3.20 -4.00
N ASN A 66 3.74 -3.23 -3.16
CA ASN A 66 2.33 -3.36 -3.58
C ASN A 66 2.07 -4.56 -4.52
N ASN A 67 2.80 -5.67 -4.35
CA ASN A 67 2.72 -6.87 -5.20
C ASN A 67 2.02 -8.05 -4.50
N THR A 68 1.30 -7.76 -3.41
CA THR A 68 0.41 -8.69 -2.73
C THR A 68 -0.53 -7.88 -1.86
N ASP A 69 -1.75 -8.37 -1.69
CA ASP A 69 -2.68 -7.85 -0.70
C ASP A 69 -2.50 -8.62 0.63
N PRO A 70 -1.94 -8.01 1.69
CA PRO A 70 -1.76 -8.66 2.97
C PRO A 70 -3.06 -8.64 3.79
N GLN A 71 -3.37 -9.78 4.42
CA GLN A 71 -4.41 -9.82 5.45
C GLN A 71 -4.12 -8.84 6.59
N LEU A 72 -5.18 -8.29 7.20
CA LEU A 72 -5.09 -7.38 8.36
C LEU A 72 -4.24 -7.96 9.51
N SER A 73 -4.32 -9.28 9.74
CA SER A 73 -3.48 -9.97 10.73
C SER A 73 -1.97 -9.86 10.43
N THR A 74 -1.59 -9.87 9.16
CA THR A 74 -0.20 -9.69 8.71
C THR A 74 0.25 -8.25 8.89
N ILE A 75 -0.63 -7.29 8.56
CA ILE A 75 -0.38 -5.86 8.81
C ILE A 75 -0.11 -5.62 10.29
N PHE A 76 -0.94 -6.15 11.21
CA PHE A 76 -0.70 -5.99 12.65
C PHE A 76 0.61 -6.60 13.13
N LYS A 77 0.99 -7.78 12.61
CA LYS A 77 2.29 -8.37 12.92
C LYS A 77 3.44 -7.45 12.52
N ILE A 78 3.35 -6.79 11.37
CA ILE A 78 4.38 -5.87 10.86
C ILE A 78 4.39 -4.55 11.65
N LEU A 79 3.22 -3.95 11.91
CA LEU A 79 3.12 -2.65 12.58
C LEU A 79 3.59 -2.69 14.04
N ARG A 80 3.32 -3.79 14.76
CA ARG A 80 3.65 -3.92 16.19
C ARG A 80 5.14 -3.69 16.52
N PRO A 81 6.12 -4.38 15.90
CA PRO A 81 7.53 -4.09 16.14
C PRO A 81 7.97 -2.74 15.58
N LEU A 82 7.22 -2.14 14.66
CA LEU A 82 7.43 -0.77 14.18
C LEU A 82 6.87 0.29 15.14
N GLY A 83 6.16 -0.11 16.20
CA GLY A 83 5.55 0.83 17.16
C GLY A 83 4.36 1.59 16.58
N LYS A 84 3.70 1.02 15.57
CA LYS A 84 2.55 1.60 14.87
C LYS A 84 1.31 0.71 15.07
N THR A 85 0.14 1.25 14.76
CA THR A 85 -1.14 0.52 14.72
C THR A 85 -2.09 1.19 13.72
N LEU A 86 -3.25 0.60 13.49
CA LEU A 86 -4.34 1.20 12.72
C LEU A 86 -5.40 1.79 13.65
N ALA A 87 -6.08 2.82 13.16
CA ALA A 87 -7.25 3.42 13.80
C ALA A 87 -8.35 3.61 12.74
N VAL A 88 -9.60 3.47 13.16
CA VAL A 88 -10.76 3.85 12.36
C VAL A 88 -11.02 5.33 12.63
N VAL A 89 -11.07 6.12 11.57
CA VAL A 89 -11.28 7.57 11.61
C VAL A 89 -12.39 7.94 10.65
N ASP A 90 -12.97 9.12 10.82
CA ASP A 90 -13.94 9.66 9.86
C ASP A 90 -13.27 9.88 8.51
N ILE A 91 -14.00 9.60 7.43
CA ILE A 91 -13.55 9.90 6.08
C ILE A 91 -13.64 11.42 5.91
N PRO A 92 -12.53 12.13 5.63
CA PRO A 92 -12.56 13.57 5.47
C PRO A 92 -13.42 13.95 4.26
N GLU A 93 -14.23 15.00 4.39
CA GLU A 93 -15.19 15.47 3.36
C GLU A 93 -14.52 15.92 2.04
N THR A 94 -13.19 15.89 1.92
CA THR A 94 -12.42 16.41 0.77
C THR A 94 -11.54 15.37 0.07
N LEU A 95 -11.95 14.10 -0.01
CA LEU A 95 -11.36 13.19 -1.02
C LEU A 95 -11.91 13.43 -2.44
N ASP A 96 -12.69 14.49 -2.65
CA ASP A 96 -12.88 15.08 -3.96
C ASP A 96 -11.72 16.06 -4.26
N HIS A 97 -10.85 15.62 -5.17
CA HIS A 97 -9.96 16.44 -6.00
C HIS A 97 -8.81 17.19 -5.31
N ALA A 98 -7.70 16.47 -5.09
CA ALA A 98 -6.40 17.03 -5.46
C ALA A 98 -6.13 16.71 -6.94
N SER A 99 -6.91 17.35 -7.83
CA SER A 99 -6.26 17.96 -8.99
C SER A 99 -5.32 19.00 -8.38
N ASP A 100 -4.02 18.83 -8.61
CA ASP A 100 -2.98 19.87 -8.63
C ASP A 100 -1.70 19.39 -7.94
N ALA A 101 -0.89 18.67 -8.70
CA ALA A 101 0.52 19.01 -8.81
C ALA A 101 0.93 18.79 -10.27
N HIS A 102 1.10 19.92 -10.94
CA HIS A 102 1.55 20.07 -12.32
C HIS A 102 2.90 19.38 -12.58
N PHE A 103 3.12 19.10 -13.87
CA PHE A 103 4.40 18.76 -14.51
C PHE A 103 5.62 19.46 -13.90
#